data_AF-A0A7C6Y4V5-F1
#
_entry.id   AF-A0A7C6Y4V5-F1
#
_cell.length_a   1.000
_cell.length_b   1.000
_cell.length_c   1.000
_cell.angle_alpha   90.00
_cell.angle_beta   90.00
_cell.angle_gamma   90.00
#
_symmetry.space_group_name_H-M   'P 1'
#
loop_
_entity.id
_entity.type
_entity.pdbx_description
1 polymer ?
#
loop_
_entity_poly.entity_id
_entity_poly.type
_entity_poly.pdbx_seq_one_letter_code
_entity_poly.pdbx_strand_id
1 'polypeptide(L)'
;MNNIAVMTESEYEQIIKLQQVMYVFSKMETEAKIDVLFKIDGLNNANDFIDFYFDDLCYEFDLEDYDYNDGYQCSFKDVKNEWNSLLEDMQLDLVIKYICNDDLDEFIEEYLEQFYKHFEPEINKIHWIELMACNILPREDVIGNIKEMLATEGREYLIKKYKIDKNIDLNSLTDSELKELHYQLEGVMY
;
A
#
# COMPACT_ATOMS: atom_id res chain seq x y z
N MET A 1 37.13 11.42 1.15
CA MET A 1 36.06 12.39 0.84
C MET A 1 34.76 11.60 0.86
N ASN A 2 33.92 11.81 1.88
CA ASN A 2 32.59 11.21 1.88
C ASN A 2 31.72 12.04 0.95
N ASN A 3 31.41 11.50 -0.23
CA ASN A 3 30.29 11.97 -1.02
C ASN A 3 29.03 11.53 -0.26
N ILE A 4 28.50 12.41 0.59
CA ILE A 4 27.11 12.30 1.01
C ILE A 4 26.33 12.67 -0.25
N ALA A 5 25.78 11.67 -0.93
CA ALA A 5 24.89 11.91 -2.06
C ALA A 5 23.71 12.73 -1.52
N VAL A 6 23.62 13.98 -1.97
CA VAL A 6 22.47 14.83 -1.69
C VAL A 6 21.38 14.38 -2.66
N MET A 7 20.31 13.82 -2.12
CA MET A 7 19.12 13.47 -2.89
C MET A 7 18.58 14.71 -3.61
N THR A 8 18.19 14.52 -4.86
CA THR A 8 17.58 15.55 -5.69
C THR A 8 16.14 15.82 -5.26
N GLU A 9 15.62 17.00 -5.60
CA GLU A 9 14.22 17.37 -5.35
C GLU A 9 13.24 16.38 -6.04
N SER A 10 13.62 15.88 -7.21
CA SER A 10 12.83 14.88 -7.95
C SER A 10 12.76 13.53 -7.24
N GLU A 11 13.86 13.06 -6.65
CA GLU A 11 13.89 11.81 -5.89
C GLU A 11 13.09 11.94 -4.59
N TYR A 12 13.15 13.11 -3.94
CA TYR A 12 12.32 13.39 -2.77
C TYR A 12 10.83 13.30 -3.10
N GLU A 13 10.39 13.96 -4.18
CA GLU A 13 8.98 13.97 -4.60
C GLU A 13 8.48 12.54 -4.89
N GLN A 14 9.26 11.71 -5.56
CA GLN A 14 8.87 10.32 -5.86
C GLN A 14 8.67 9.48 -4.59
N ILE A 15 9.57 9.61 -3.60
CA ILE A 15 9.43 8.89 -2.33
C ILE A 15 8.15 9.29 -1.60
N ILE A 16 7.83 10.58 -1.60
CA ILE A 16 6.60 11.10 -1.00
C ILE A 16 5.36 10.55 -1.73
N LYS A 17 5.33 10.60 -3.07
CA LYS A 17 4.23 10.04 -3.86
C LYS A 17 4.03 8.55 -3.59
N LEU A 18 5.12 7.78 -3.54
CA LEU A 18 5.06 6.34 -3.26
C LEU A 18 4.43 6.08 -1.89
N GLN A 19 4.85 6.80 -0.84
CA GLN A 19 4.26 6.66 0.49
C GLN A 19 2.76 6.96 0.49
N GLN A 20 2.32 8.00 -0.22
CA GLN A 20 0.90 8.36 -0.30
C GLN A 20 0.09 7.31 -1.06
N VAL A 21 0.60 6.82 -2.19
CA VAL A 21 -0.03 5.76 -2.98
C VAL A 21 -0.14 4.48 -2.16
N MET A 22 0.97 4.03 -1.57
CA MET A 22 1.01 2.80 -0.76
C MET A 22 0.06 2.90 0.42
N TYR A 23 0.01 4.06 1.08
CA TYR A 23 -0.93 4.28 2.18
C TYR A 23 -2.38 4.11 1.71
N VAL A 24 -2.79 4.83 0.66
CA VAL A 24 -4.18 4.77 0.16
C VAL A 24 -4.50 3.37 -0.33
N PHE A 25 -3.62 2.76 -1.14
CA PHE A 25 -3.80 1.42 -1.67
C PHE A 25 -3.95 0.38 -0.56
N SER A 26 -3.11 0.41 0.47
CA SER A 26 -3.14 -0.56 1.57
C SER A 26 -4.48 -0.61 2.32
N LYS A 27 -5.16 0.54 2.41
CA LYS A 27 -6.44 0.72 3.12
C LYS A 27 -7.66 0.32 2.30
N MET A 28 -7.48 0.02 1.01
CA MET A 28 -8.57 -0.43 0.15
C MET A 28 -8.98 -1.88 0.46
N GLU A 29 -10.26 -2.15 0.31
CA GLU A 29 -10.79 -3.52 0.24
C GLU A 29 -10.22 -4.26 -0.97
N THR A 30 -10.22 -5.58 -0.91
CA THR A 30 -9.52 -6.43 -1.87
C THR A 30 -10.06 -6.29 -3.30
N GLU A 31 -11.37 -6.22 -3.48
CA GLU A 31 -11.97 -6.10 -4.82
C GLU A 31 -11.61 -4.75 -5.46
N ALA A 32 -11.54 -3.70 -4.63
CA ALA A 32 -11.12 -2.39 -5.09
C ALA A 32 -9.62 -2.38 -5.48
N LYS A 33 -8.77 -3.12 -4.77
CA LYS A 33 -7.35 -3.30 -5.14
C LYS A 33 -7.23 -3.98 -6.50
N ILE A 34 -7.95 -5.09 -6.71
CA ILE A 34 -7.99 -5.81 -7.99
C ILE A 34 -8.43 -4.87 -9.12
N ASP A 35 -9.53 -4.14 -8.93
CA ASP A 35 -10.04 -3.18 -9.91
C ASP A 35 -9.03 -2.07 -10.27
N VAL A 36 -8.24 -1.61 -9.31
CA VAL A 36 -7.17 -0.64 -9.55
C VAL A 36 -6.04 -1.26 -10.36
N LEU A 37 -5.56 -2.45 -9.97
CA LEU A 37 -4.49 -3.15 -10.68
C LEU A 37 -4.87 -3.38 -12.15
N PHE A 38 -6.09 -3.82 -12.43
CA PHE A 38 -6.60 -3.94 -13.80
C PHE A 38 -6.54 -2.61 -14.56
N LYS A 39 -7.02 -1.51 -13.97
CA LYS A 39 -7.01 -0.20 -14.64
C LYS A 39 -5.60 0.30 -14.94
N ILE A 40 -4.64 0.05 -14.07
CA ILE A 40 -3.24 0.45 -14.27
C ILE A 40 -2.58 -0.38 -15.38
N ASP A 41 -2.80 -1.69 -15.39
CA ASP A 41 -2.29 -2.60 -16.44
C ASP A 41 -2.99 -2.42 -17.80
N GLY A 42 -4.12 -1.70 -17.83
CA GLY A 42 -4.89 -1.43 -19.04
C GLY A 42 -5.98 -2.46 -19.35
N LEU A 43 -6.33 -3.29 -18.36
CA LEU A 43 -7.45 -4.22 -18.39
C LEU A 43 -8.72 -3.52 -17.90
N ASN A 44 -9.85 -3.72 -18.58
CA ASN A 44 -11.10 -3.04 -18.21
C ASN A 44 -11.88 -3.78 -17.13
N ASN A 45 -11.75 -5.11 -17.07
CA ASN A 45 -12.53 -5.97 -16.19
C ASN A 45 -11.91 -7.37 -16.10
N ALA A 46 -12.47 -8.22 -15.22
CA ALA A 46 -12.02 -9.59 -15.01
C ALA A 46 -12.09 -10.49 -16.26
N ASN A 47 -12.96 -10.23 -17.25
CA ASN A 47 -12.92 -11.01 -18.48
C ASN A 47 -11.66 -10.72 -19.28
N ASP A 48 -11.22 -9.46 -19.34
CA ASP A 48 -9.98 -9.11 -20.03
C ASP A 48 -8.81 -9.85 -19.36
N PHE A 49 -8.75 -9.85 -18.03
CA PHE A 49 -7.77 -10.62 -17.27
C PHE A 49 -7.80 -12.12 -17.61
N ILE A 50 -8.98 -12.75 -17.55
CA ILE A 50 -9.12 -14.17 -17.88
C ILE A 50 -8.74 -14.44 -19.34
N ASP A 51 -9.10 -13.56 -20.29
CA ASP A 51 -8.75 -13.70 -21.70
C ASP A 51 -7.25 -13.62 -21.94
N PHE A 52 -6.55 -12.71 -21.26
CA PHE A 52 -5.10 -12.53 -21.39
C PHE A 52 -4.29 -13.66 -20.75
N TYR A 53 -4.73 -14.15 -19.59
CA TYR A 53 -4.01 -15.16 -18.81
C TYR A 53 -4.68 -16.54 -18.84
N PHE A 54 -5.52 -16.80 -19.86
CA PHE A 54 -6.37 -17.99 -19.92
C PHE A 54 -5.58 -19.30 -19.76
N ASP A 55 -4.51 -19.47 -20.55
CA ASP A 55 -3.71 -20.69 -20.53
C ASP A 55 -3.04 -20.87 -19.16
N ASP A 56 -2.43 -19.83 -18.61
CA ASP A 56 -1.77 -19.87 -17.30
C ASP A 56 -2.75 -20.17 -16.15
N LEU A 57 -3.95 -19.61 -16.21
CA LEU A 57 -5.02 -19.88 -15.25
C LEU A 57 -5.56 -21.30 -15.38
N CYS A 58 -5.58 -21.89 -16.58
CA CYS A 58 -5.92 -23.31 -16.74
C CYS A 58 -4.93 -24.20 -15.99
N TYR A 59 -3.63 -23.91 -16.08
CA TYR A 59 -2.62 -24.64 -15.31
C TYR A 59 -2.76 -24.39 -13.80
N GLU A 60 -2.97 -23.15 -13.37
CA GLU A 60 -3.08 -22.80 -11.95
C GLU A 60 -4.28 -23.47 -11.26
N PHE A 61 -5.40 -23.59 -11.96
CA PHE A 61 -6.60 -24.24 -11.44
C PHE A 61 -6.59 -25.76 -11.60
N ASP A 62 -5.45 -26.35 -12.00
CA ASP A 62 -5.34 -27.77 -12.32
C ASP A 62 -6.45 -28.25 -13.28
N LEU A 63 -6.87 -27.38 -14.21
CA LEU A 63 -7.90 -27.68 -15.21
C LEU A 63 -7.37 -28.52 -16.38
N GLU A 64 -6.23 -29.17 -16.16
CA GLU A 64 -5.54 -30.05 -17.10
C GLU A 64 -5.35 -31.47 -16.53
N ASP A 65 -6.35 -32.33 -16.73
CA ASP A 65 -6.05 -33.69 -17.20
C ASP A 65 -6.10 -33.65 -18.73
N TYR A 66 -4.93 -33.44 -19.34
CA TYR A 66 -4.68 -33.53 -20.78
C TYR A 66 -4.84 -34.99 -21.25
N ASP A 67 -6.07 -35.50 -21.39
CA ASP A 67 -6.30 -36.76 -22.10
C ASP A 67 -7.34 -36.58 -23.22
N TYR A 68 -6.83 -36.71 -24.44
CA TYR A 68 -7.58 -36.70 -25.69
C TYR A 68 -8.37 -38.01 -25.83
N ASN A 69 -9.19 -38.36 -24.84
CA ASN A 69 -10.00 -39.58 -24.92
C ASN A 69 -11.41 -39.54 -24.34
N ASP A 70 -11.90 -38.46 -23.70
CA ASP A 70 -13.32 -38.45 -23.24
C ASP A 70 -14.00 -37.05 -23.23
N GLY A 71 -13.60 -36.14 -24.10
CA GLY A 71 -14.48 -35.05 -24.55
C GLY A 71 -14.72 -33.87 -23.59
N TYR A 72 -13.96 -33.73 -22.51
CA TYR A 72 -13.92 -32.49 -21.71
C TYR A 72 -12.87 -31.53 -22.28
N GLN A 73 -13.32 -30.50 -22.97
CA GLN A 73 -12.48 -29.37 -23.38
C GLN A 73 -12.55 -28.29 -22.29
N CYS A 74 -11.40 -27.85 -21.76
CA CYS A 74 -11.37 -26.68 -20.89
C CYS A 74 -11.91 -25.46 -21.63
N SER A 75 -12.77 -24.68 -20.99
CA SER A 75 -13.41 -23.50 -21.59
C SER A 75 -13.33 -22.28 -20.68
N PHE A 76 -13.49 -21.09 -21.27
CA PHE A 76 -13.69 -19.82 -20.53
C PHE A 76 -14.74 -19.91 -19.43
N LYS A 77 -15.78 -20.74 -19.64
CA LYS A 77 -16.82 -20.93 -18.63
C LYS A 77 -16.26 -21.65 -17.40
N ASP A 78 -15.39 -22.64 -17.58
CA ASP A 78 -14.83 -23.43 -16.48
C ASP A 78 -13.82 -22.59 -15.69
N VAL A 79 -12.87 -21.94 -16.37
CA VAL A 79 -11.91 -21.01 -15.73
C VAL A 79 -12.62 -19.89 -14.98
N LYS A 80 -13.69 -19.32 -15.58
CA LYS A 80 -14.46 -18.26 -14.90
C LYS A 80 -15.24 -18.79 -13.68
N ASN A 81 -15.70 -20.03 -13.69
CA ASN A 81 -16.35 -20.61 -12.51
C ASN A 81 -15.31 -20.82 -11.40
N GLU A 82 -14.13 -21.34 -11.72
CA GLU A 82 -13.04 -21.51 -10.75
C GLU A 82 -12.62 -20.15 -10.17
N TRP A 83 -12.36 -19.15 -11.03
CA TRP A 83 -12.08 -17.77 -10.61
C TRP A 83 -13.13 -17.23 -9.63
N ASN A 84 -14.42 -17.36 -9.95
CA ASN A 84 -15.50 -16.87 -9.10
C ASN A 84 -15.68 -17.70 -7.80
N SER A 85 -15.09 -18.89 -7.71
CA SER A 85 -15.10 -19.72 -6.50
C SER A 85 -14.01 -19.34 -5.51
N LEU A 86 -12.97 -18.65 -5.99
CA LEU A 86 -11.89 -18.14 -5.16
C LEU A 86 -12.41 -17.11 -4.15
N LEU A 87 -11.77 -17.09 -2.99
CA LEU A 87 -11.88 -15.97 -2.06
C LEU A 87 -11.22 -14.73 -2.66
N GLU A 88 -11.67 -13.55 -2.24
CA GLU A 88 -11.17 -12.27 -2.78
C GLU A 88 -9.66 -12.11 -2.59
N ASP A 89 -9.12 -12.53 -1.44
CA ASP A 89 -7.67 -12.51 -1.17
C ASP A 89 -6.89 -13.43 -2.13
N MET A 90 -7.40 -14.63 -2.40
CA MET A 90 -6.83 -15.53 -3.40
C MET A 90 -6.87 -14.95 -4.82
N GLN A 91 -7.94 -14.21 -5.17
CA GLN A 91 -8.01 -13.51 -6.45
C GLN A 91 -6.93 -12.42 -6.54
N LEU A 92 -6.74 -11.62 -5.49
CA LEU A 92 -5.71 -10.59 -5.46
C LEU A 92 -4.31 -11.21 -5.57
N ASP A 93 -4.05 -12.32 -4.87
CA ASP A 93 -2.76 -13.03 -4.95
C ASP A 93 -2.47 -13.50 -6.38
N LEU A 94 -3.46 -14.06 -7.10
CA LEU A 94 -3.30 -14.44 -8.50
C LEU A 94 -3.07 -13.23 -9.41
N VAL A 95 -3.76 -12.12 -9.17
CA VAL A 95 -3.55 -10.89 -9.95
C VAL A 95 -2.13 -10.36 -9.74
N ILE A 96 -1.63 -10.35 -8.50
CA ILE A 96 -0.25 -9.96 -8.21
C ILE A 96 0.73 -10.89 -8.91
N LYS A 97 0.50 -12.21 -8.88
CA LYS A 97 1.34 -13.19 -9.57
C LYS A 97 1.45 -12.92 -11.07
N TYR A 98 0.33 -12.66 -11.74
CA TYR A 98 0.29 -12.56 -13.21
C TYR A 98 0.52 -11.16 -13.77
N ILE A 99 0.05 -10.11 -13.08
CA ILE A 99 0.23 -8.72 -13.52
C ILE A 99 1.53 -8.15 -12.94
N CYS A 100 1.77 -8.35 -11.64
CA CYS A 100 2.90 -7.73 -10.93
C CYS A 100 4.16 -8.60 -10.95
N ASN A 101 4.16 -9.74 -11.64
CA ASN A 101 5.28 -10.70 -11.64
C ASN A 101 5.75 -11.07 -10.22
N ASP A 102 4.79 -11.39 -9.34
CA ASP A 102 4.99 -11.71 -7.92
C ASP A 102 5.44 -10.55 -7.00
N ASP A 103 5.68 -9.34 -7.52
CA ASP A 103 6.12 -8.19 -6.71
C ASP A 103 5.21 -6.96 -6.90
N LEU A 104 4.26 -6.82 -5.98
CA LEU A 104 3.33 -5.68 -5.96
C LEU A 104 4.05 -4.35 -5.69
N ASP A 105 5.08 -4.35 -4.83
CA ASP A 105 5.76 -3.12 -4.44
C ASP A 105 6.58 -2.58 -5.61
N GLU A 106 7.32 -3.45 -6.31
CA GLU A 106 8.06 -3.10 -7.53
C GLU A 106 7.11 -2.60 -8.63
N PHE A 107 5.95 -3.25 -8.81
CA PHE A 107 4.95 -2.81 -9.78
C PHE A 107 4.40 -1.42 -9.44
N ILE A 108 4.08 -1.14 -8.18
CA ILE A 108 3.60 0.19 -7.77
C ILE A 108 4.69 1.24 -7.99
N GLU A 109 5.95 0.92 -7.72
CA GLU A 109 7.09 1.82 -7.99
C GLU A 109 7.25 2.11 -9.48
N GLU A 110 7.20 1.09 -10.34
CA GLU A 110 7.32 1.24 -11.80
C GLU A 110 6.18 2.12 -12.38
N TYR A 111 4.96 1.91 -11.90
CA TYR A 111 3.75 2.58 -12.38
C TYR A 111 3.30 3.76 -11.50
N LEU A 112 4.19 4.29 -10.66
CA LEU A 112 3.87 5.24 -9.58
C LEU A 112 3.05 6.44 -10.04
N GLU A 113 3.40 7.07 -11.17
CA GLU A 113 2.69 8.26 -11.65
C GLU A 113 1.23 7.95 -12.04
N GLN A 114 0.96 6.72 -12.49
CA GLN A 114 -0.38 6.30 -12.89
C GLN A 114 -1.24 6.02 -11.65
N PHE A 115 -0.68 5.33 -10.65
CA PHE A 115 -1.31 5.15 -9.34
C PHE A 115 -1.55 6.50 -8.64
N TYR A 116 -0.55 7.38 -8.63
CA TYR A 116 -0.67 8.69 -8.01
C TYR A 116 -1.78 9.51 -8.65
N LYS A 117 -1.84 9.53 -9.99
CA LYS A 117 -2.94 10.19 -10.71
C LYS A 117 -4.30 9.55 -10.43
N HIS A 118 -4.36 8.23 -10.28
CA HIS A 118 -5.59 7.52 -9.93
C HIS A 118 -6.09 7.93 -8.55
N PHE A 119 -5.19 8.01 -7.57
CA PHE A 119 -5.50 8.31 -6.16
C PHE A 119 -5.40 9.78 -5.78
N GLU A 120 -5.04 10.67 -6.71
CA GLU A 120 -4.87 12.10 -6.44
C GLU A 120 -6.04 12.73 -5.66
N PRO A 121 -7.33 12.44 -5.98
CA PRO A 121 -8.44 12.99 -5.22
C PRO A 121 -8.48 12.52 -3.76
N GLU A 122 -8.11 11.27 -3.49
CA GLU A 122 -8.09 10.64 -2.17
C GLU A 122 -6.89 11.14 -1.36
N ILE A 123 -5.70 11.17 -1.98
CA ILE A 123 -4.47 11.67 -1.39
C ILE A 123 -4.63 13.12 -0.94
N ASN A 124 -5.28 13.96 -1.77
CA ASN A 124 -5.50 15.38 -1.47
C ASN A 124 -6.52 15.63 -0.34
N LYS A 125 -7.35 14.65 0.04
CA LYS A 125 -8.25 14.75 1.20
C LYS A 125 -7.51 14.53 2.52
N ILE A 126 -6.35 13.89 2.49
CA ILE A 126 -5.58 13.51 3.67
C ILE A 126 -4.67 14.67 4.08
N HIS A 127 -4.69 15.02 5.37
CA HIS A 127 -3.72 15.96 5.95
C HIS A 127 -2.43 15.19 6.27
N TRP A 128 -1.41 15.35 5.43
CA TRP A 128 -0.10 14.74 5.62
C TRP A 128 0.80 15.59 6.51
N ILE A 129 1.48 14.96 7.47
CA ILE A 129 2.49 15.57 8.33
C ILE A 129 3.84 14.95 7.99
N GLU A 130 4.82 15.80 7.68
CA GLU A 130 6.21 15.39 7.51
C GLU A 130 6.88 15.22 8.87
N LEU A 131 6.97 13.97 9.33
CA LEU A 131 7.66 13.63 10.55
C LEU A 131 9.16 13.78 10.39
N MET A 132 9.77 13.41 9.27
CA MET A 132 11.18 13.70 8.94
C MET A 132 11.36 13.68 7.43
N ALA A 133 12.53 14.06 6.92
CA ALA A 133 12.79 14.01 5.48
C ALA A 133 12.46 12.62 4.92
N CYS A 134 11.63 12.58 3.87
CA CYS A 134 11.12 11.34 3.25
C CYS A 134 10.30 10.45 4.21
N ASN A 135 9.65 11.01 5.21
CA ASN A 135 8.72 10.27 6.05
C ASN A 135 7.52 11.15 6.37
N ILE A 136 6.45 10.93 5.62
CA ILE A 136 5.16 11.57 5.84
C ILE A 136 4.16 10.53 6.33
N LEU A 137 3.29 10.96 7.24
CA LEU A 137 2.16 10.16 7.69
C LEU A 137 0.90 11.03 7.75
N PRO A 138 -0.28 10.44 7.57
CA PRO A 138 -1.53 11.14 7.85
C PRO A 138 -1.56 11.62 9.29
N ARG A 139 -2.10 12.81 9.51
CA ARG A 139 -2.20 13.44 10.83
C ARG A 139 -2.88 12.53 11.86
N GLU A 140 -3.93 11.83 11.46
CA GLU A 140 -4.65 10.90 12.34
C GLU A 140 -3.76 9.74 12.81
N ASP A 141 -2.92 9.21 11.93
CA ASP A 141 -1.97 8.14 12.26
C ASP A 141 -0.83 8.65 13.14
N VAL A 142 -0.33 9.88 12.90
CA VAL A 142 0.63 10.52 13.81
C VAL A 142 0.04 10.66 15.22
N ILE A 143 -1.21 11.10 15.33
CA ILE A 143 -1.92 11.20 16.61
C ILE A 143 -2.09 9.81 17.24
N GLY A 144 -2.49 8.80 16.47
CA GLY A 144 -2.60 7.41 16.92
C GLY A 144 -1.28 6.89 17.51
N ASN A 145 -0.20 7.05 16.75
CA ASN A 145 1.14 6.67 17.16
C ASN A 145 1.55 7.35 18.47
N ILE A 146 1.39 8.68 18.58
CA ILE A 146 1.72 9.40 19.81
C ILE A 146 0.89 8.91 21.01
N LYS A 147 -0.40 8.60 20.84
CA LYS A 147 -1.22 8.03 21.92
C LYS A 147 -0.67 6.71 22.42
N GLU A 148 -0.29 5.81 21.51
CA GLU A 148 0.33 4.54 21.86
C GLU A 148 1.67 4.73 22.58
N MET A 149 2.49 5.67 22.11
CA MET A 149 3.77 6.02 22.73
C MET A 149 3.60 6.57 24.15
N LEU A 150 2.60 7.42 24.38
CA LEU A 150 2.29 7.96 25.72
C LEU A 150 1.80 6.87 26.69
N ALA A 151 1.17 5.82 26.19
CA ALA A 151 0.71 4.67 26.97
C ALA A 151 1.80 3.60 27.21
N THR A 152 2.92 3.66 26.48
CA THR A 152 3.97 2.64 26.52
C THR A 152 4.87 2.79 27.75
N GLU A 153 4.91 1.76 28.62
CA GLU A 153 5.73 1.76 29.84
C GLU A 153 7.23 2.00 29.57
N GLY A 154 7.74 1.52 28.43
CA GLY A 154 9.13 1.73 28.01
C GLY A 154 9.51 3.20 27.79
N ARG A 155 8.54 4.12 27.64
CA ARG A 155 8.77 5.55 27.35
C ARG A 155 8.63 6.46 28.56
N GLU A 156 8.35 5.92 29.75
CA GLU A 156 8.19 6.69 31.01
C GLU A 156 9.37 7.61 31.32
N TYR A 157 10.59 7.15 31.03
CA TYR A 157 11.79 7.95 31.24
C TYR A 157 11.79 9.22 30.38
N LEU A 158 11.44 9.09 29.09
CA LEU A 158 11.38 10.21 28.16
C LEU A 158 10.26 11.19 28.54
N ILE A 159 9.07 10.66 28.87
CA ILE A 159 7.92 11.45 29.35
C ILE A 159 8.32 12.30 30.56
N LYS A 160 9.00 11.72 31.55
CA LYS A 160 9.48 12.44 32.74
C LYS A 160 10.58 13.44 32.40
N LYS A 161 11.55 13.06 31.55
CA LYS A 161 12.69 13.89 31.16
C LYS A 161 12.22 15.18 30.45
N TYR A 162 11.27 15.05 29.52
CA TYR A 162 10.76 16.16 28.72
C TYR A 162 9.51 16.83 29.31
N LYS A 163 9.02 16.36 30.48
CA LYS A 163 7.84 16.89 31.17
C LYS A 163 6.58 16.86 30.30
N ILE A 164 6.39 15.76 29.56
CA ILE A 164 5.25 15.58 28.67
C ILE A 164 4.00 15.29 29.50
N ASP A 165 2.91 16.01 29.26
CA ASP A 165 1.59 15.71 29.82
C ASP A 165 0.97 14.52 29.08
N LYS A 166 0.73 13.42 29.81
CA LYS A 166 0.11 12.22 29.24
C LYS A 166 -1.34 12.41 28.81
N ASN A 167 -2.02 13.44 29.33
CA ASN A 167 -3.41 13.72 29.03
C ASN A 167 -3.57 14.88 28.04
N ILE A 168 -2.48 15.26 27.35
CA ILE A 168 -2.51 16.31 26.34
C ILE A 168 -3.54 16.01 25.24
N ASP A 169 -4.34 17.00 24.85
CA ASP A 169 -5.26 16.87 23.73
C ASP A 169 -4.50 17.01 22.42
N LEU A 170 -4.10 15.89 21.85
CA LEU A 170 -3.31 15.82 20.62
C LEU A 170 -4.03 16.44 19.41
N ASN A 171 -5.37 16.50 19.39
CA ASN A 171 -6.08 17.11 18.28
C ASN A 171 -5.91 18.63 18.24
N SER A 172 -5.61 19.25 19.38
CA SER A 172 -5.40 20.68 19.52
C SER A 172 -4.01 21.17 19.10
N LEU A 173 -3.05 20.24 18.95
CA LEU A 173 -1.66 20.55 18.63
C LEU A 173 -1.47 20.87 17.14
N THR A 174 -0.60 21.82 16.83
CA THR A 174 -0.12 22.08 15.46
C THR A 174 0.73 20.91 14.94
N ASP A 175 0.93 20.83 13.62
CA ASP A 175 1.78 19.77 13.02
C ASP A 175 3.22 19.81 13.55
N SER A 176 3.76 21.00 13.79
CA SER A 176 5.09 21.17 14.40
C SER A 176 5.15 20.66 15.84
N GLU A 177 4.11 20.91 16.64
CA GLU A 177 4.03 20.40 18.01
C GLU A 177 3.86 18.87 18.04
N LEU A 178 3.06 18.29 17.12
CA LEU A 178 2.96 16.84 16.98
C LEU A 178 4.29 16.21 16.58
N LYS A 179 4.99 16.79 15.61
CA LYS A 179 6.32 16.34 15.17
C LYS A 179 7.33 16.40 16.31
N GLU A 180 7.38 17.51 17.04
CA GLU A 180 8.27 17.66 18.19
C GLU A 180 7.95 16.63 19.28
N LEU A 181 6.68 16.46 19.62
CA LEU A 181 6.25 15.48 20.63
C LEU A 181 6.61 14.05 20.21
N HIS A 182 6.36 13.70 18.94
CA HIS A 182 6.76 12.41 18.37
C HIS A 182 8.27 12.17 18.56
N TYR A 183 9.11 13.14 18.21
CA TYR A 183 10.57 13.03 18.39
C TYR A 183 11.00 12.89 19.85
N GLN A 184 10.42 13.68 20.75
CA GLN A 184 10.73 13.59 22.17
C GLN A 184 10.40 12.20 22.73
N LEU A 185 9.30 11.60 22.27
CA LEU A 185 8.88 10.26 22.66
C LEU A 185 9.68 9.15 22.00
N GLU A 186 10.22 9.35 20.80
CA GLU A 186 11.18 8.44 20.14
C GLU A 186 12.59 8.54 20.72
N GLY A 187 12.89 9.62 21.46
CA GLY A 187 14.24 9.87 21.97
C GLY A 187 15.23 10.31 20.89
N VAL A 188 14.73 10.77 19.74
CA VAL A 188 15.56 11.35 18.66
C VAL A 188 15.95 12.77 19.08
N MET A 189 17.26 13.08 19.06
CA MET A 189 17.78 14.43 19.28
C MET A 189 18.37 14.95 17.97
N TYR A 190 17.89 16.11 17.50
CA TYR A 190 18.49 16.87 16.40
C TYR A 190 19.23 18.10 16.95
#